data_AF-A0A3P2A014-F1
#
_entry.id   AF-A0A3P2A014-F1
#
_cell.length_a   1.000
_cell.length_b   1.000
_cell.length_c   1.000
_cell.angle_alpha   90.00
_cell.angle_beta   90.00
_cell.angle_gamma   90.00
#
_symmetry.space_group_name_H-M   'P 1'
#
loop_
_entity.id
_entity.type
_entity.pdbx_description
1 polymer ?
#
loop_
_entity_poly.entity_id
_entity_poly.type
_entity_poly.pdbx_seq_one_letter_code
_entity_poly.pdbx_strand_id
1 'polypeptide(L)'
;MECIIDMLHKGGYSCVMRNDKEIRTFTRRGVMDLYDLYQADPAFMRGAAIADKIIGKGAAALIVLGGIKKVYADVISSPALGLLHKADIDVAFAEEVPHIINRMGTGQCPLEAACSGLKSVEEMFPVIRSFISGIRSIPNT
;
A
#
# COMPACT_ATOMS: atom_id res chain seq x y z
N MET A 1 17.27 1.10 -0.39
CA MET A 1 16.03 1.89 -0.48
C MET A 1 16.11 2.81 -1.69
N GLU A 2 17.12 3.70 -1.77
CA GLU A 2 17.33 4.63 -2.89
C GLU A 2 17.10 4.03 -4.28
N CYS A 3 17.69 2.88 -4.60
CA CYS A 3 17.50 2.22 -5.90
C CYS A 3 16.02 1.98 -6.29
N ILE A 4 15.15 1.55 -5.36
CA ILE A 4 13.74 1.31 -5.68
C ILE A 4 12.90 2.59 -5.69
N ILE A 5 13.32 3.64 -4.97
CA ILE A 5 12.74 4.99 -5.07
C ILE A 5 13.04 5.58 -6.45
N ASP A 6 14.29 5.50 -6.88
CA ASP A 6 14.72 5.92 -8.21
C ASP A 6 13.92 5.21 -9.32
N MET A 7 13.72 3.91 -9.19
CA MET A 7 12.90 3.13 -10.12
C MET A 7 11.43 3.56 -10.09
N LEU A 8 10.87 3.82 -8.90
CA LEU A 8 9.49 4.29 -8.75
C LEU A 8 9.24 5.57 -9.56
N HIS A 9 10.15 6.53 -9.46
CA HIS A 9 10.03 7.83 -10.13
C HIS A 9 10.40 7.78 -11.60
N LYS A 10 11.56 7.20 -11.95
CA LYS A 10 12.06 7.16 -13.34
C LYS A 10 11.31 6.17 -14.22
N GLY A 11 10.85 5.06 -13.64
CA GLY A 11 10.14 4.00 -14.36
C GLY A 11 8.63 4.24 -14.51
N GLY A 12 8.09 5.28 -13.87
CA GLY A 12 6.66 5.58 -13.93
C GLY A 12 5.78 4.56 -13.19
N TYR A 13 6.36 3.74 -12.31
CA TYR A 13 5.64 2.70 -11.55
C TYR A 13 4.74 3.31 -10.46
N SER A 14 3.72 2.58 -10.03
CA SER A 14 2.92 2.93 -8.85
C SER A 14 3.55 2.41 -7.56
N CYS A 15 4.24 1.27 -7.66
CA CYS A 15 4.89 0.61 -6.54
C CYS A 15 6.10 -0.21 -7.05
N VAL A 16 7.18 -0.24 -6.27
CA VAL A 16 8.37 -1.06 -6.52
C VAL A 16 8.73 -1.77 -5.23
N MET A 17 8.87 -3.10 -5.28
CA MET A 17 9.30 -3.91 -4.14
C MET A 17 10.62 -4.60 -4.43
N ARG A 18 11.44 -4.75 -3.39
CA ARG A 18 12.68 -5.50 -3.44
C ARG A 18 12.75 -6.46 -2.27
N ASN A 19 12.99 -7.73 -2.58
CA ASN A 19 13.41 -8.72 -1.61
C ASN A 19 14.74 -9.33 -2.07
N ASP A 20 15.77 -9.21 -1.24
CA ASP A 20 17.16 -9.54 -1.59
C ASP A 20 17.61 -8.96 -2.96
N LYS A 21 17.77 -9.84 -3.96
CA LYS A 21 18.21 -9.51 -5.32
C LYS A 21 17.05 -9.35 -6.31
N GLU A 22 15.84 -9.74 -5.91
CA GLU A 22 14.66 -9.68 -6.77
C GLU A 22 13.94 -8.34 -6.60
N ILE A 23 13.63 -7.70 -7.73
CA ILE A 23 12.84 -6.47 -7.78
C ILE A 23 11.59 -6.74 -8.60
N ARG A 24 10.43 -6.38 -8.06
CA ARG A 24 9.14 -6.41 -8.76
C ARG A 24 8.57 -5.01 -8.85
N THR A 25 8.07 -4.67 -10.04
CA THR A 25 7.52 -3.35 -10.36
C THR A 25 6.05 -3.47 -10.70
N PHE A 26 5.25 -2.52 -10.22
CA PHE A 26 3.81 -2.54 -10.31
C PHE A 26 3.30 -1.21 -10.88
N THR A 27 2.19 -1.25 -11.62
CA THR A 27 1.65 -0.07 -12.31
C THR A 27 0.15 0.12 -12.09
N ARG A 28 -0.56 -0.87 -11.53
CA ARG A 28 -1.98 -0.72 -11.23
C ARG A 28 -2.16 0.23 -10.05
N ARG A 29 -3.33 0.85 -10.04
CA ARG A 29 -3.70 1.87 -9.06
C ARG A 29 -4.33 1.23 -7.83
N GLY A 30 -4.23 1.93 -6.71
CA GLY A 30 -4.76 1.49 -5.44
C GLY A 30 -4.08 0.21 -4.96
N VAL A 31 -4.78 -0.57 -4.14
CA VAL A 31 -4.22 -1.73 -3.43
C VAL A 31 -4.20 -3.03 -4.24
N MET A 32 -4.59 -3.02 -5.51
CA MET A 32 -4.78 -4.25 -6.28
C MET A 32 -3.49 -5.06 -6.46
N ASP A 33 -2.40 -4.42 -6.87
CA ASP A 33 -1.10 -5.09 -7.04
C ASP A 33 -0.59 -5.66 -5.71
N LEU A 34 -0.69 -4.86 -4.64
CA LEU A 34 -0.28 -5.26 -3.31
C LEU A 34 -1.11 -6.45 -2.77
N TYR A 35 -2.43 -6.42 -2.98
CA TYR A 35 -3.32 -7.50 -2.57
C TYR A 35 -3.09 -8.79 -3.37
N ASP A 36 -2.96 -8.69 -4.69
CA ASP A 36 -2.73 -9.85 -5.54
C ASP A 36 -1.37 -10.50 -5.21
N LEU A 37 -0.35 -9.69 -4.94
CA LEU A 37 0.94 -10.18 -4.49
C LEU A 37 0.84 -10.87 -3.13
N TYR A 38 0.14 -10.29 -2.17
CA TYR A 38 -0.07 -10.91 -0.86
C TYR A 38 -0.77 -12.28 -0.96
N GLN A 39 -1.71 -12.41 -1.90
CA GLN A 39 -2.44 -13.67 -2.13
C GLN A 39 -1.60 -14.70 -2.89
N ALA A 40 -0.80 -14.28 -3.87
CA ALA A 40 -0.07 -15.17 -4.77
C ALA A 40 1.31 -15.57 -4.23
N ASP A 41 2.01 -14.64 -3.59
CA ASP A 41 3.40 -14.81 -3.15
C ASP A 41 3.72 -13.99 -1.89
N PRO A 42 3.11 -14.36 -0.73
CA PRO A 42 3.40 -13.69 0.54
C PRO A 42 4.84 -13.94 1.02
N ALA A 43 5.52 -14.98 0.51
CA ALA A 43 6.91 -15.26 0.84
C ALA A 43 7.83 -14.16 0.28
N PHE A 44 7.59 -13.71 -0.96
CA PHE A 44 8.32 -12.58 -1.54
C PHE A 44 8.14 -11.28 -0.73
N MET A 45 6.96 -11.03 -0.15
CA MET A 45 6.73 -9.81 0.63
C MET A 45 7.48 -9.81 1.98
N ARG A 46 7.67 -10.99 2.58
CA ARG A 46 8.26 -11.12 3.91
C ARG A 46 9.70 -10.63 3.93
N GLY A 47 9.98 -9.64 4.78
CA GLY A 47 11.31 -9.03 4.89
C GLY A 47 11.64 -8.02 3.79
N ALA A 48 10.75 -7.83 2.82
CA ALA A 48 11.00 -6.96 1.68
C ALA A 48 11.05 -5.47 2.07
N ALA A 49 11.55 -4.66 1.13
CA ALA A 49 11.40 -3.22 1.10
C ALA A 49 10.44 -2.81 -0.01
N ILE A 50 9.60 -1.82 0.24
CA ILE A 50 8.64 -1.25 -0.72
C ILE A 50 8.86 0.26 -0.87
N ALA A 51 8.77 0.76 -2.11
CA ALA A 51 8.59 2.17 -2.42
C ALA A 51 7.26 2.31 -3.17
N ASP A 52 6.35 3.12 -2.64
CA ASP A 52 5.01 3.33 -3.20
C ASP A 52 4.73 4.83 -3.33
N LYS A 53 3.90 5.22 -4.31
CA LYS A 53 3.52 6.63 -4.44
C LYS A 53 2.56 7.07 -3.35
N ILE A 54 1.57 6.24 -3.01
CA ILE A 54 0.49 6.66 -2.10
C ILE A 54 0.14 5.53 -1.15
N ILE A 55 0.44 5.72 0.14
CA ILE A 55 0.13 4.75 1.18
C ILE A 55 -1.00 5.27 2.06
N GLY A 56 -2.19 4.72 1.83
CA GLY A 56 -3.32 4.82 2.76
C GLY A 56 -3.36 3.66 3.75
N LYS A 57 -4.25 3.75 4.73
CA LYS A 57 -4.38 2.79 5.84
C LYS A 57 -4.65 1.36 5.37
N GLY A 58 -5.46 1.21 4.32
CA GLY A 58 -5.73 -0.11 3.70
C GLY A 58 -4.48 -0.71 3.04
N ALA A 59 -3.63 0.10 2.41
CA ALA A 59 -2.36 -0.36 1.86
C ALA A 59 -1.39 -0.73 3.00
N ALA A 60 -1.28 0.11 4.02
CA ALA A 60 -0.47 -0.16 5.21
C ALA A 60 -0.85 -1.49 5.89
N ALA A 61 -2.13 -1.83 5.96
CA ALA A 61 -2.57 -3.13 6.49
C ALA A 61 -2.00 -4.32 5.69
N LEU A 62 -2.02 -4.26 4.36
CA LEU A 62 -1.43 -5.30 3.52
C LEU A 62 0.10 -5.35 3.63
N ILE A 63 0.76 -4.20 3.80
CA ILE A 63 2.21 -4.12 4.05
C ILE A 63 2.57 -4.86 5.34
N VAL A 64 1.81 -4.60 6.41
CA VAL A 64 1.99 -5.27 7.71
C VAL A 64 1.71 -6.78 7.59
N LEU A 65 0.57 -7.17 7.00
CA LEU A 65 0.21 -8.58 6.80
C LEU A 65 1.26 -9.32 5.95
N GLY A 66 1.81 -8.68 4.94
CA GLY A 66 2.87 -9.23 4.09
C GLY A 66 4.24 -9.32 4.78
N GLY A 67 4.40 -8.76 5.97
CA GLY A 67 5.66 -8.82 6.73
C GLY A 67 6.79 -7.98 6.11
N ILE A 68 6.44 -6.92 5.37
CA ILE A 68 7.40 -5.94 4.84
C ILE A 68 8.08 -5.21 5.99
N LYS A 69 9.39 -4.90 5.83
CA LYS A 69 10.20 -4.30 6.91
C LYS A 69 10.65 -2.88 6.65
N LYS A 70 10.65 -2.43 5.39
CA LYS A 70 11.02 -1.06 5.03
C LYS A 70 10.06 -0.47 4.03
N VAL A 71 9.64 0.77 4.24
CA VAL A 71 8.66 1.48 3.42
C VAL A 71 9.20 2.85 3.05
N TYR A 72 9.04 3.20 1.78
CA TYR A 72 9.06 4.58 1.32
C TYR A 72 7.70 4.94 0.72
N ALA A 73 7.21 6.15 0.99
CA ALA A 73 6.02 6.72 0.37
C ALA A 73 6.27 8.13 -0.18
N ASP A 74 5.81 8.47 -1.38
CA ASP A 74 5.74 9.89 -1.76
C ASP A 74 4.73 10.60 -0.84
N VAL A 75 3.52 10.04 -0.71
CA VAL A 75 2.46 10.53 0.17
C VAL A 75 1.97 9.41 1.08
N ILE A 76 1.94 9.65 2.39
CA ILE A 76 1.39 8.72 3.38
C ILE A 76 0.30 9.39 4.21
N SER A 77 -0.77 8.65 4.55
CA SER A 77 -1.75 9.18 5.51
C SER A 77 -1.31 8.99 6.96
N SER A 78 -1.66 9.92 7.86
CA SER A 78 -1.37 9.80 9.30
C SER A 78 -1.88 8.47 9.89
N PRO A 79 -3.08 7.97 9.55
CA PRO A 79 -3.52 6.65 10.01
C PRO A 79 -2.67 5.48 9.50
N ALA A 80 -2.14 5.59 8.27
CA ALA A 80 -1.24 4.60 7.70
C ALA A 80 0.12 4.62 8.41
N LEU A 81 0.71 5.81 8.58
CA LEU A 81 1.98 5.99 9.28
C LEU A 81 1.92 5.43 10.70
N GLY A 82 0.86 5.77 11.45
CA GLY A 82 0.64 5.23 12.80
C GLY A 82 0.48 3.71 12.84
N LEU A 83 -0.11 3.10 11.80
CA LEU A 83 -0.24 1.64 11.71
C LEU A 83 1.11 0.97 11.43
N LEU A 84 1.92 1.52 10.53
CA LEU A 84 3.24 1.01 10.19
C LEU A 84 4.22 1.12 11.37
N HIS A 85 4.23 2.25 12.07
CA HIS A 85 5.07 2.43 13.26
C HIS A 85 4.70 1.46 14.39
N LYS A 86 3.40 1.20 14.62
CA LYS A 86 2.96 0.19 15.59
C LYS A 86 3.42 -1.23 15.25
N ALA A 87 3.67 -1.50 13.96
CA ALA A 87 4.17 -2.77 13.48
C ALA A 87 5.71 -2.83 13.40
N ASP A 88 6.42 -1.83 13.93
CA ASP A 88 7.89 -1.73 13.92
C ASP A 88 8.47 -1.82 12.50
N ILE A 89 7.86 -1.08 11.58
CA ILE A 89 8.31 -0.94 10.18
C ILE A 89 9.11 0.35 10.06
N ASP A 90 10.26 0.26 9.38
CA ASP A 90 11.11 1.42 9.04
C ASP A 90 10.46 2.21 7.90
N VAL A 91 9.94 3.41 8.20
CA VAL A 91 9.18 4.23 7.25
C VAL A 91 9.91 5.53 6.95
N ALA A 92 10.13 5.80 5.67
CA ALA A 92 10.47 7.11 5.14
C ALA A 92 9.34 7.63 4.25
N PHE A 93 9.13 8.94 4.19
CA PHE A 93 8.11 9.54 3.33
C PHE A 93 8.48 10.96 2.92
N ALA A 94 7.92 11.45 1.81
CA ALA A 94 8.09 12.85 1.40
C ALA A 94 7.01 13.76 2.01
N GLU A 95 5.75 13.32 2.04
CA GLU A 95 4.62 14.09 2.59
C GLU A 95 3.71 13.22 3.46
N GLU A 96 3.34 13.73 4.64
CA GLU A 96 2.28 13.16 5.47
C GLU A 96 1.00 14.00 5.33
N VAL A 97 -0.14 13.34 5.11
CA VAL A 97 -1.47 13.98 5.00
C VAL A 97 -2.46 13.38 5.99
N PRO A 98 -3.52 14.11 6.42
CA PRO A 98 -4.50 13.56 7.36
C PRO A 98 -5.25 12.32 6.84
N HIS A 99 -5.51 12.26 5.53
CA HIS A 99 -6.14 11.14 4.85
C HIS A 99 -5.86 11.17 3.35
N ILE A 100 -5.88 10.01 2.70
CA ILE A 100 -5.74 9.91 1.25
C ILE A 100 -7.03 10.40 0.56
N ILE A 101 -6.87 11.33 -0.39
CA ILE A 101 -7.95 11.83 -1.24
C ILE A 101 -8.21 10.85 -2.39
N ASN A 102 -9.46 10.71 -2.79
CA ASN A 102 -9.86 9.88 -3.91
C ASN A 102 -9.29 10.40 -5.23
N ARG A 103 -9.27 9.54 -6.24
CA ARG A 103 -8.72 9.88 -7.56
C ARG A 103 -9.39 11.09 -8.22
N MET A 104 -10.68 11.31 -7.97
CA MET A 104 -11.43 12.41 -8.56
C MET A 104 -11.17 13.76 -7.85
N GLY A 105 -10.45 13.76 -6.72
CA GLY A 105 -10.25 14.96 -5.91
C GLY A 105 -11.52 15.44 -5.19
N THR A 106 -12.58 14.63 -5.15
CA THR A 106 -13.90 15.04 -4.68
C THR A 106 -14.17 14.69 -3.21
N GLY A 107 -13.25 13.99 -2.56
CA GLY A 107 -13.39 13.56 -1.17
C GLY A 107 -12.39 12.47 -0.79
N GLN A 108 -12.58 11.88 0.39
CA GLN A 108 -11.68 10.83 0.90
C GLN A 108 -11.71 9.57 0.02
N CYS A 109 -10.56 8.91 -0.10
CA CYS A 109 -10.45 7.60 -0.75
C CYS A 109 -11.41 6.60 -0.09
N PRO A 110 -12.24 5.86 -0.86
CA PRO A 110 -13.22 4.95 -0.27
C PRO A 110 -12.63 3.89 0.64
N LEU A 111 -11.46 3.35 0.29
CA LEU A 111 -10.77 2.36 1.12
C LEU A 111 -10.16 2.98 2.38
N GLU A 112 -9.65 4.21 2.29
CA GLU A 112 -9.15 4.96 3.45
C GLU A 112 -10.28 5.17 4.48
N ALA A 113 -11.45 5.62 4.00
CA ALA A 113 -12.63 5.81 4.82
C ALA A 113 -13.09 4.49 5.46
N ALA A 114 -13.17 3.41 4.67
CA ALA A 114 -13.60 2.09 5.13
C ALA A 114 -12.68 1.50 6.21
N CYS A 115 -11.38 1.80 6.18
CA CYS A 115 -10.42 1.34 7.19
C CYS A 115 -10.24 2.30 8.38
N SER A 116 -10.77 3.53 8.32
CA SER A 116 -10.49 4.61 9.27
C SER A 116 -10.70 4.23 10.74
N GLY A 117 -11.83 3.60 11.06
CA GLY A 117 -12.20 3.19 12.43
C GLY A 117 -11.62 1.85 12.91
N LEU A 118 -11.03 1.05 12.01
CA LEU A 118 -10.52 -0.29 12.33
C LEU A 118 -9.17 -0.20 13.06
N LYS A 119 -8.92 -1.12 14.00
CA LYS A 119 -7.74 -1.06 14.87
C LYS A 119 -6.69 -2.11 14.57
N SER A 120 -7.10 -3.27 14.04
CA SER A 120 -6.19 -4.36 13.71
C SER A 120 -6.13 -4.62 12.20
N VAL A 121 -5.04 -5.20 11.73
CA VAL A 121 -4.88 -5.52 10.30
C VAL A 121 -5.75 -6.71 9.87
N GLU A 122 -6.07 -7.59 10.81
CA GLU A 122 -6.99 -8.72 10.66
C GLU A 122 -8.43 -8.22 10.44
N GLU A 123 -8.84 -7.14 11.11
CA GLU A 123 -10.13 -6.48 10.86
C GLU A 123 -10.18 -5.78 9.49
N MET A 124 -9.05 -5.21 9.05
CA MET A 124 -8.97 -4.48 7.78
C MET A 124 -8.97 -5.42 6.57
N PHE A 125 -8.37 -6.61 6.68
CA PHE A 125 -8.25 -7.55 5.56
C PHE A 125 -9.60 -7.93 4.89
N PRO A 126 -10.68 -8.32 5.60
CA PRO A 126 -11.96 -8.63 4.97
C PRO A 126 -12.60 -7.41 4.28
N VAL A 127 -12.36 -6.19 4.78
CA VAL A 127 -12.81 -4.94 4.17
C VAL A 127 -12.06 -4.68 2.86
N ILE A 128 -10.73 -4.84 2.87
CA ILE A 128 -9.87 -4.71 1.68
C ILE A 128 -10.27 -5.73 0.61
N ARG A 129 -10.48 -7.00 1.00
CA ARG A 129 -10.95 -8.06 0.09
C ARG A 129 -12.29 -7.70 -0.54
N SER A 130 -13.25 -7.25 0.26
CA SER A 130 -14.58 -6.85 -0.22
C SER A 130 -14.49 -5.66 -1.19
N PHE A 131 -13.64 -4.68 -0.87
CA PHE A 131 -13.39 -3.52 -1.74
C PHE A 131 -12.83 -3.94 -3.11
N ILE A 132 -11.87 -4.85 -3.15
CA ILE A 132 -11.27 -5.35 -4.40
C ILE A 132 -12.28 -6.17 -5.21
N SER A 133 -13.07 -7.04 -4.56
CA SER A 133 -14.16 -7.76 -5.21
C SER A 133 -15.16 -6.78 -5.84
N GLY A 134 -15.49 -5.69 -5.14
CA GLY A 134 -16.34 -4.62 -5.66
C GLY A 134 -15.76 -3.99 -6.92
N ILE A 135 -14.48 -3.58 -6.91
CA ILE A 135 -13.81 -3.01 -8.09
C ILE A 135 -13.85 -3.96 -9.28
N ARG A 136 -13.60 -5.26 -9.04
CA ARG A 136 -13.57 -6.28 -10.11
C ARG A 136 -14.95 -6.61 -10.68
N SER A 137 -16.01 -6.37 -9.90
CA SER A 137 -17.39 -6.58 -10.36
C SER A 137 -17.92 -5.47 -11.27
N ILE A 138 -17.23 -4.33 -11.35
CA ILE A 138 -17.59 -3.24 -12.25
C ILE A 138 -17.16 -3.64 -13.67
N PRO A 139 -18.09 -3.74 -14.65
CA PRO A 139 -17.72 -3.99 -16.03
C PRO A 139 -16.76 -2.89 -16.50
N ASN A 140 -15.64 -3.27 -17.11
CA ASN A 140 -14.79 -2.32 -17.83
C ASN A 140 -15.65 -1.72 -18.95
N THR A 141 -16.16 -0.51 -18.73
CA THR A 141 -16.87 0.31 -19.72
C THR A 141 -15.88 1.22 -20.43
#